data_AF-A0A7S2K5Q0-F1
#
_entry.id   AF-A0A7S2K5Q0-F1
#
_cell.length_a   1.000
_cell.length_b   1.000
_cell.length_c   1.000
_cell.angle_alpha   90.00
_cell.angle_beta   90.00
_cell.angle_gamma   90.00
#
_symmetry.space_group_name_H-M   'P 1'
#
loop_
_entity.id
_entity.type
_entity.pdbx_description
1 polymer ?
#
loop_
_entity_poly.entity_id
_entity_poly.type
_entity_poly.pdbx_seq_one_letter_code
_entity_poly.pdbx_strand_id
1 'polypeptide(L)'
;DGLTSDPMGVANAHHLVSVSVGPVPDTWRQAKRRGALSITVGMAARSDVARHRLGHMCAPTKVEIDSGGRMHMHLPRGPDWLDHDGMLVVRIDVKSSSVFGSGVQKQFKIWWHRSFLRRVDMEAGEERLCLSPWPDGPTDVLELDVAKAWIGGLHKDLQDHREVPAKFRLPALFPHA
;
A
#
# COMPACT_ATOMS: atom_id res chain seq x y z
N ASP A 1 29.83 -4.63 -3.86
CA ASP A 1 30.08 -4.19 -2.47
C ASP A 1 29.01 -3.17 -2.10
N GLY A 2 27.90 -3.50 -1.45
CA GLY A 2 27.71 -4.49 -0.40
C GLY A 2 27.19 -3.79 0.86
N LEU A 3 26.25 -2.85 0.73
CA LEU A 3 25.56 -2.22 1.85
C LEU A 3 24.54 -3.22 2.41
N THR A 4 25.02 -4.24 3.12
CA THR A 4 24.18 -5.06 3.99
C THR A 4 23.91 -4.24 5.25
N SER A 5 22.83 -3.47 5.21
CA SER A 5 22.39 -2.56 6.27
C SER A 5 21.72 -3.31 7.44
N ASP A 6 22.42 -4.27 8.02
CA ASP A 6 22.06 -4.82 9.33
C ASP A 6 23.24 -4.68 10.29
N PRO A 7 23.46 -3.49 10.87
CA PRO A 7 24.55 -3.28 11.82
C PRO A 7 24.35 -4.02 13.17
N MET A 8 23.21 -4.68 13.39
CA MET A 8 22.85 -5.24 14.70
C MET A 8 22.56 -6.75 14.69
N GLY A 9 22.37 -7.38 13.53
CA GLY A 9 22.14 -8.83 13.43
C GLY A 9 20.84 -9.29 14.10
N VAL A 10 19.91 -8.36 14.35
CA VAL A 10 18.60 -8.66 14.93
C VAL A 10 17.65 -8.89 13.78
N ALA A 11 17.22 -10.15 13.60
CA ALA A 11 16.21 -10.53 12.64
C ALA A 11 14.88 -9.84 12.98
N ASN A 12 14.70 -8.63 12.45
CA ASN A 12 13.47 -7.90 12.64
C ASN A 12 12.50 -8.27 11.53
N ALA A 13 11.59 -9.17 11.86
CA ALA A 13 10.46 -9.50 11.00
C ALA A 13 9.55 -8.28 10.84
N HIS A 14 9.26 -7.91 9.60
CA HIS A 14 8.23 -6.93 9.27
C HIS A 14 7.03 -7.64 8.68
N HIS A 15 5.82 -7.31 9.10
CA HIS A 15 4.63 -7.68 8.32
C HIS A 15 3.85 -6.41 7.98
N LEU A 16 3.19 -6.43 6.84
CA LEU A 16 2.37 -5.31 6.41
C LEU A 16 1.03 -5.37 7.16
N VAL A 17 0.69 -4.27 7.82
CA VAL A 17 -0.47 -4.18 8.72
C VAL A 17 -1.62 -3.46 8.03
N SER A 18 -1.31 -2.39 7.31
CA SER A 18 -2.31 -1.65 6.54
C SER A 18 -1.70 -0.91 5.36
N VAL A 19 -2.56 -0.57 4.41
CA VAL A 19 -2.24 0.33 3.30
C VAL A 19 -3.39 1.32 3.15
N SER A 20 -3.05 2.59 2.96
CA SER A 20 -3.97 3.59 2.46
C SER A 20 -3.60 3.97 1.03
N VAL A 21 -4.60 4.24 0.19
CA VAL A 21 -4.40 4.65 -1.18
C VAL A 21 -5.32 5.81 -1.50
N GLY A 22 -4.75 6.97 -1.84
CA GLY A 22 -5.53 8.09 -2.34
C GLY A 22 -4.91 9.46 -2.10
N PRO A 23 -5.65 10.54 -2.41
CA PRO A 23 -7.05 10.55 -2.83
C PRO A 23 -7.28 9.86 -4.18
N VAL A 24 -8.39 9.12 -4.32
CA VAL A 24 -8.74 8.37 -5.53
C VAL A 24 -9.55 9.23 -6.52
N PRO A 25 -9.47 8.96 -7.84
CA PRO A 25 -10.28 9.64 -8.84
C PRO A 25 -11.78 9.32 -8.68
N ASP A 26 -12.64 10.22 -9.15
CA ASP A 26 -14.10 10.10 -9.01
C ASP A 26 -14.67 8.85 -9.70
N THR A 27 -14.05 8.40 -10.79
CA THR A 27 -14.42 7.17 -11.47
C THR A 27 -14.34 5.96 -10.53
N TRP A 28 -13.37 5.91 -9.62
CA TRP A 28 -13.24 4.84 -8.64
C TRP A 28 -14.25 5.00 -7.51
N ARG A 29 -14.53 6.24 -7.07
CA ARG A 29 -15.62 6.50 -6.10
C ARG A 29 -16.97 6.02 -6.63
N GLN A 30 -17.25 6.25 -7.91
CA GLN A 30 -18.46 5.75 -8.57
C GLN A 30 -18.48 4.23 -8.64
N ALA A 31 -17.36 3.58 -8.96
CA ALA A 31 -17.27 2.13 -8.96
C ALA A 31 -17.50 1.52 -7.57
N LYS A 32 -16.96 2.15 -6.51
CA LYS A 32 -17.23 1.75 -5.12
C LYS A 32 -18.71 1.80 -4.78
N ARG A 33 -19.41 2.89 -5.15
CA ARG A 33 -20.86 3.03 -4.93
C ARG A 33 -21.68 1.92 -5.61
N ARG A 34 -21.15 1.34 -6.68
CA ARG A 34 -21.74 0.19 -7.40
C ARG A 34 -21.29 -1.17 -6.87
N GLY A 35 -20.46 -1.21 -5.82
CA GLY A 35 -19.89 -2.45 -5.28
C GLY A 35 -18.88 -3.13 -6.21
N ALA A 36 -18.35 -2.39 -7.18
CA ALA A 36 -17.51 -2.89 -8.27
C ALA A 36 -16.02 -2.59 -8.08
N LEU A 37 -15.61 -2.18 -6.87
CA LEU A 37 -14.23 -1.84 -6.53
C LEU A 37 -13.67 -2.84 -5.51
N SER A 38 -12.50 -3.40 -5.80
CA SER A 38 -11.72 -4.18 -4.84
C SER A 38 -10.25 -3.80 -4.91
N ILE A 39 -9.57 -3.97 -3.78
CA ILE A 39 -8.13 -3.81 -3.67
C ILE A 39 -7.50 -5.19 -3.40
N THR A 40 -6.30 -5.41 -3.91
CA THR A 40 -5.46 -6.55 -3.58
C THR A 40 -4.08 -6.03 -3.23
N VAL A 41 -3.54 -6.41 -2.08
CA VAL A 41 -2.22 -5.98 -1.63
C VAL A 41 -1.30 -7.19 -1.55
N GLY A 42 -0.02 -7.00 -1.87
CA GLY A 42 0.98 -8.04 -1.72
C GLY A 42 2.38 -7.48 -1.57
N MET A 43 3.27 -8.36 -1.13
CA MET A 43 4.68 -8.07 -0.95
C MET A 43 5.54 -9.14 -1.63
N ALA A 44 6.74 -8.75 -2.04
CA ALA A 44 7.74 -9.65 -2.59
C ALA A 44 9.14 -9.20 -2.16
N ALA A 45 10.00 -10.15 -1.82
CA ALA A 45 11.39 -9.88 -1.48
C ALA A 45 12.13 -9.47 -2.75
N ARG A 46 13.24 -8.73 -2.61
CA ARG A 46 14.07 -8.38 -3.78
C ARG A 46 14.49 -9.64 -4.57
N SER A 47 14.81 -10.72 -3.87
CA SER A 47 15.18 -12.02 -4.46
C SER A 47 14.04 -12.66 -5.28
N ASP A 48 12.79 -12.57 -4.80
CA ASP A 48 11.61 -13.07 -5.51
C ASP A 48 11.30 -12.22 -6.75
N VAL A 49 11.39 -10.89 -6.62
CA VAL A 49 11.17 -9.97 -7.73
C VAL A 49 12.18 -10.21 -8.85
N ALA A 50 13.45 -10.46 -8.52
CA ALA A 50 14.49 -10.83 -9.49
C ALA A 50 14.18 -12.14 -10.23
N ARG A 51 13.38 -13.02 -9.62
CA ARG A 51 12.89 -14.28 -10.21
C ARG A 51 11.50 -14.15 -10.85
N HIS A 52 10.99 -12.92 -10.98
CA HIS A 52 9.64 -12.63 -11.47
C HIS A 52 8.52 -13.32 -10.67
N ARG A 53 8.73 -13.54 -9.37
CA ARG A 53 7.74 -14.10 -8.44
C ARG A 53 7.19 -13.02 -7.52
N LEU A 54 5.89 -13.12 -7.22
CA LEU A 54 5.27 -12.37 -6.12
C LEU A 54 5.26 -13.30 -4.90
N GLY A 55 5.84 -12.85 -3.79
CA GLY A 55 5.98 -13.67 -2.59
C GLY A 55 4.63 -13.95 -1.94
N HIS A 56 3.89 -12.90 -1.59
CA HIS A 56 2.57 -13.01 -0.97
C HIS A 56 1.59 -12.00 -1.57
N MET A 57 0.34 -12.43 -1.79
CA MET A 57 -0.78 -11.58 -2.18
C MET A 57 -1.97 -11.92 -1.29
N CYS A 58 -2.57 -10.91 -0.68
CA CYS A 58 -3.81 -11.05 0.05
C CYS A 58 -4.98 -11.32 -0.92
N ALA A 59 -6.09 -11.84 -0.40
CA ALA A 59 -7.31 -11.98 -1.20
C ALA A 59 -7.87 -10.60 -1.60
N PRO A 60 -8.49 -10.48 -2.79
CA PRO A 60 -9.17 -9.26 -3.18
C PRO A 60 -10.24 -8.86 -2.15
N THR A 61 -10.15 -7.63 -1.65
CA THR A 61 -10.98 -7.13 -0.56
C THR A 61 -11.77 -5.92 -1.02
N LYS A 62 -13.06 -5.86 -0.69
CA LYS A 62 -13.87 -4.66 -0.91
C LYS A 62 -13.44 -3.59 0.08
N VAL A 63 -13.32 -2.36 -0.38
CA VAL A 63 -12.83 -1.24 0.44
C VAL A 63 -13.86 -0.14 0.57
N GLU A 64 -13.80 0.52 1.72
CA GLU A 64 -14.46 1.79 1.96
C GLU A 64 -13.57 2.93 1.47
N ILE A 65 -14.21 4.03 1.05
CA ILE A 65 -13.53 5.27 0.69
C ILE A 65 -13.98 6.33 1.69
N ASP A 66 -13.02 6.92 2.41
CA ASP A 66 -13.30 7.96 3.40
C ASP A 66 -13.74 9.29 2.76
N SER A 67 -14.09 10.26 3.60
CA SER A 67 -14.47 11.62 3.15
C SER A 67 -13.32 12.32 2.39
N GLY A 68 -12.07 12.04 2.77
CA GLY A 68 -10.85 12.50 2.09
C GLY A 68 -10.59 11.83 0.74
N GLY A 69 -11.37 10.82 0.35
CA GLY A 69 -11.18 10.08 -0.88
C GLY A 69 -10.11 9.01 -0.82
N ARG A 70 -9.72 8.53 0.37
CA ARG A 70 -8.71 7.48 0.52
C ARG A 70 -9.40 6.14 0.75
N MET A 71 -8.86 5.12 0.10
CA MET A 71 -9.18 3.72 0.42
C MET A 71 -8.23 3.27 1.53
N HIS A 72 -8.78 2.71 2.59
CA HIS A 72 -7.99 2.12 3.66
C HIS A 72 -8.25 0.62 3.71
N MET A 73 -7.17 -0.15 3.79
CA MET A 73 -7.23 -1.60 3.94
C MET A 73 -6.38 -2.00 5.14
N HIS A 74 -7.04 -2.55 6.15
CA HIS A 74 -6.37 -3.36 7.16
C HIS A 74 -6.14 -4.74 6.58
N LEU A 75 -4.91 -5.22 6.71
CA LEU A 75 -4.53 -6.53 6.18
C LEU A 75 -4.67 -7.57 7.29
N PRO A 76 -5.13 -8.79 6.97
CA PRO A 76 -4.97 -9.90 7.89
C PRO A 76 -3.48 -10.13 8.15
N ARG A 77 -3.13 -10.75 9.28
CA ARG A 77 -1.73 -11.07 9.59
C ARG A 77 -1.13 -11.90 8.44
N GLY A 78 -0.19 -11.30 7.74
CA GLY A 78 0.54 -11.90 6.64
C GLY A 78 1.80 -12.64 7.10
N PRO A 79 2.63 -13.10 6.16
CA PRO A 79 3.93 -13.68 6.49
C PRO A 79 4.85 -12.63 7.09
N ASP A 80 5.70 -13.09 8.01
CA ASP A 80 6.79 -12.29 8.56
C ASP A 80 7.88 -12.14 7.49
N TRP A 81 8.11 -10.90 7.07
CA TRP A 81 9.11 -10.52 6.08
C TRP A 81 10.46 -10.34 6.76
N LEU A 82 11.40 -11.23 6.48
CA LEU A 82 12.75 -11.20 7.04
C LEU A 82 13.68 -10.30 6.23
N ASP A 83 13.40 -10.12 4.93
CA ASP A 83 14.15 -9.18 4.11
C ASP A 83 13.86 -7.74 4.55
N HIS A 84 14.90 -6.91 4.62
CA HIS A 84 14.77 -5.48 4.91
C HIS A 84 14.26 -4.66 3.72
N ASP A 85 14.05 -5.30 2.57
CA ASP A 85 13.71 -4.62 1.33
C ASP A 85 12.93 -5.50 0.36
N GLY A 86 12.21 -4.84 -0.54
CA GLY A 86 11.37 -5.56 -1.48
C GLY A 86 10.42 -4.66 -2.24
N MET A 87 9.40 -5.29 -2.81
CA MET A 87 8.35 -4.65 -3.57
C MET A 87 7.02 -4.76 -2.84
N LEU A 88 6.39 -3.63 -2.56
CA LEU A 88 4.98 -3.54 -2.23
C LEU A 88 4.18 -3.42 -3.53
N VAL A 89 3.17 -4.26 -3.67
CA VAL A 89 2.26 -4.27 -4.82
C VAL A 89 0.85 -4.00 -4.34
N VAL A 90 0.22 -2.98 -4.92
CA VAL A 90 -1.18 -2.66 -4.66
C VAL A 90 -1.92 -2.68 -5.98
N ARG A 91 -2.88 -3.60 -6.10
CA ARG A 91 -3.76 -3.73 -7.26
C ARG A 91 -5.15 -3.22 -6.92
N ILE A 92 -5.73 -2.49 -7.85
CA ILE A 92 -7.07 -1.95 -7.75
C ILE A 92 -7.83 -2.45 -8.96
N ASP A 93 -8.87 -3.21 -8.69
CA ASP A 93 -9.72 -3.82 -9.68
C ASP A 93 -11.05 -3.08 -9.69
N VAL A 94 -11.33 -2.43 -10.82
CA VAL A 94 -12.57 -1.73 -11.11
C VAL A 94 -13.36 -2.60 -12.09
N LYS A 95 -14.34 -3.35 -11.56
CA LYS A 95 -15.20 -4.20 -12.38
C LYS A 95 -16.13 -3.33 -13.23
N SER A 96 -16.21 -3.68 -14.51
CA SER A 96 -17.22 -3.12 -15.41
C SER A 96 -18.59 -3.69 -15.05
N SER A 97 -19.63 -2.85 -15.11
CA SER A 97 -21.04 -3.28 -15.00
C SER A 97 -21.59 -3.80 -16.33
N SER A 98 -20.85 -3.67 -17.43
CA SER A 98 -21.24 -4.16 -18.75
C SER A 98 -20.77 -5.59 -18.95
N VAL A 99 -21.66 -6.44 -19.49
CA VAL A 99 -21.39 -7.83 -19.89
C VAL A 99 -20.28 -7.93 -20.95
N PHE A 100 -20.05 -6.83 -21.69
CA PHE A 100 -19.04 -6.74 -22.75
C PHE A 100 -17.84 -5.85 -22.37
N GLY A 101 -17.87 -5.20 -21.20
CA GLY A 101 -16.81 -4.28 -20.79
C GLY A 101 -15.70 -5.00 -20.04
N SER A 102 -14.44 -4.87 -20.47
CA SER A 102 -13.30 -5.29 -19.67
C SER A 102 -13.19 -4.37 -18.45
N GLY A 103 -13.14 -4.95 -17.24
CA GLY A 103 -12.80 -4.19 -16.04
C GLY A 103 -11.44 -3.49 -16.20
N VAL A 104 -11.26 -2.37 -15.49
CA VAL A 104 -9.97 -1.68 -15.45
C VAL A 104 -9.20 -2.19 -14.23
N GLN A 105 -8.02 -2.73 -14.47
CA GLN A 105 -7.08 -3.08 -13.41
C GLN A 105 -5.95 -2.05 -13.39
N LYS A 106 -5.67 -1.48 -12.23
CA LYS A 106 -4.52 -0.62 -11.99
C LYS A 106 -3.61 -1.25 -10.96
N GLN A 107 -2.31 -1.27 -11.24
CA GLN A 107 -1.31 -1.84 -10.35
C GLN A 107 -0.24 -0.81 -10.03
N PHE A 108 -0.04 -0.59 -8.74
CA PHE A 108 1.03 0.22 -8.17
C PHE A 108 2.13 -0.70 -7.65
N LYS A 109 3.37 -0.36 -8.00
CA LYS A 109 4.58 -1.07 -7.58
C LYS A 109 5.48 -0.09 -6.87
N ILE A 110 5.85 -0.39 -5.64
CA ILE A 110 6.69 0.45 -4.80
C ILE A 110 7.87 -0.38 -4.30
N TRP A 111 9.08 0.04 -4.66
CA TRP A 111 10.28 -0.46 -3.99
C TRP A 111 10.40 0.20 -2.62
N TRP A 112 10.67 -0.60 -1.60
CA TRP A 112 10.83 -0.13 -0.24
C TRP A 112 12.04 -0.78 0.43
N HIS A 113 12.54 -0.11 1.46
CA HIS A 113 13.62 -0.57 2.34
C HIS A 113 13.30 -0.11 3.76
N ARG A 114 13.66 -0.89 4.77
CA ARG A 114 13.43 -0.59 6.20
C ARG A 114 13.92 0.80 6.59
N SER A 115 15.05 1.23 6.05
CA SER A 115 15.65 2.56 6.33
C SER A 115 14.78 3.75 5.90
N PHE A 116 13.76 3.53 5.06
CA PHE A 116 12.80 4.56 4.67
C PHE A 116 11.53 4.58 5.52
N LEU A 117 11.42 3.66 6.48
CA LEU A 117 10.31 3.63 7.40
C LEU A 117 10.53 4.69 8.49
N ARG A 118 9.49 5.49 8.74
CA ARG A 118 9.47 6.45 9.85
C ARG A 118 8.63 5.92 10.99
N ARG A 119 9.04 6.17 12.22
CA ARG A 119 8.21 5.91 13.39
C ARG A 119 7.05 6.90 13.43
N VAL A 120 5.85 6.41 13.74
CA VAL A 120 4.64 7.23 13.89
C VAL A 120 4.01 6.90 15.24
N ASP A 121 3.86 7.91 16.07
CA ASP A 121 3.19 7.79 17.37
C ASP A 121 1.68 7.92 17.17
N MET A 122 0.95 6.81 17.31
CA MET A 122 -0.50 6.77 17.11
C MET A 122 -1.27 7.48 18.23
N GLU A 123 -0.67 7.67 19.40
CA GLU A 123 -1.29 8.36 20.55
C GLU A 123 -1.33 9.88 20.40
N ALA A 124 -0.44 10.47 19.60
CA ALA A 124 -0.30 11.92 19.48
C ALA A 124 -1.40 12.59 18.61
N GLY A 125 -2.38 11.82 18.13
CA GLY A 125 -3.52 12.35 17.39
C GLY A 125 -3.15 13.04 16.08
N GLU A 126 -2.01 12.69 15.45
CA GLU A 126 -1.67 13.20 14.11
C GLU A 126 -2.75 12.73 13.13
N GLU A 127 -3.68 13.63 12.78
CA GLU A 127 -4.75 13.53 11.78
C GLU A 127 -4.30 13.03 10.39
N ARG A 128 -3.00 12.83 10.16
CA ARG A 128 -2.44 12.46 8.86
C ARG A 128 -2.89 11.08 8.38
N LEU A 129 -3.20 10.19 9.29
CA LEU A 129 -3.68 8.86 8.98
C LEU A 129 -5.05 8.72 9.65
N CYS A 130 -6.12 8.85 8.87
CA CYS A 130 -7.50 8.53 9.29
C CYS A 130 -7.66 7.01 9.50
N LEU A 131 -6.78 6.42 10.29
CA LEU A 131 -6.86 5.05 10.73
C LEU A 131 -7.82 5.06 11.90
N SER A 132 -8.97 4.42 11.72
CA SER A 132 -9.80 4.05 12.85
C SER A 132 -8.91 3.34 13.89
N PRO A 133 -9.03 3.67 15.19
CA PRO A 133 -8.23 3.05 16.23
C PRO A 133 -8.35 1.53 16.11
N TRP A 134 -7.20 0.87 15.95
CA TRP A 134 -7.13 -0.57 15.90
C TRP A 134 -7.37 -1.09 17.33
N PRO A 135 -8.44 -1.88 17.59
CA PRO A 135 -8.83 -2.24 18.97
C PRO A 135 -7.72 -2.92 19.77
N ASP A 136 -6.92 -3.76 19.10
CA ASP A 136 -5.78 -4.51 19.65
C ASP A 136 -4.46 -4.25 18.88
N GLY A 137 -4.28 -3.05 18.32
CA GLY A 137 -3.18 -2.76 17.39
C GLY A 137 -1.88 -2.40 18.11
N PRO A 138 -0.71 -2.57 17.45
CA PRO A 138 0.55 -2.07 18.01
C PRO A 138 0.46 -0.56 18.21
N THR A 139 0.80 -0.09 19.42
CA THR A 139 0.85 1.33 19.77
C THR A 139 1.97 2.07 19.04
N ASP A 140 2.98 1.32 18.60
CA ASP A 140 4.16 1.81 17.91
C ASP A 140 4.24 1.21 16.51
N VAL A 141 4.13 2.07 15.50
CA VAL A 141 4.10 1.64 14.09
C VAL A 141 5.16 2.38 13.28
N LEU A 142 5.64 1.68 12.26
CA LEU A 142 6.51 2.18 11.24
C LEU A 142 5.70 2.46 9.98
N GLU A 143 5.87 3.64 9.40
CA GLU A 143 5.18 4.07 8.18
C GLU A 143 6.15 4.24 7.02
N LEU A 144 5.75 3.71 5.87
CA LEU A 144 6.28 4.07 4.56
C LEU A 144 5.29 5.00 3.86
N ASP A 145 5.58 6.30 3.79
CA ASP A 145 4.72 7.28 3.09
C ASP A 145 5.21 7.54 1.67
N VAL A 146 4.53 6.96 0.68
CA VAL A 146 4.98 6.98 -0.72
C VAL A 146 4.24 8.06 -1.50
N ALA A 147 4.98 9.06 -1.99
CA ALA A 147 4.44 10.06 -2.90
C ALA A 147 4.22 9.48 -4.32
N LYS A 148 3.24 10.03 -5.05
CA LYS A 148 2.93 9.67 -6.45
C LYS A 148 4.16 9.49 -7.35
N ALA A 149 5.15 10.37 -7.23
CA ALA A 149 6.36 10.34 -8.06
C ALA A 149 7.21 9.08 -7.89
N TRP A 150 7.08 8.38 -6.76
CA TRP A 150 7.89 7.21 -6.41
C TRP A 150 7.15 5.89 -6.69
N ILE A 151 5.92 5.98 -7.20
CA ILE A 151 5.11 4.82 -7.56
C ILE A 151 5.39 4.44 -9.00
N GLY A 152 5.77 3.18 -9.21
CA GLY A 152 6.04 2.63 -10.53
C GLY A 152 4.87 2.86 -11.50
N GLY A 153 5.18 3.41 -12.67
CA GLY A 153 4.18 3.77 -13.70
C GLY A 153 3.59 5.17 -13.58
N LEU A 154 3.54 5.77 -12.39
CA LEU A 154 2.90 7.09 -12.19
C LEU A 154 3.81 8.29 -12.41
N HIS A 155 5.12 8.10 -12.63
CA HIS A 155 6.05 9.19 -12.95
C HIS A 155 5.66 9.94 -14.24
N LYS A 156 5.03 9.25 -15.21
CA LYS A 156 4.52 9.88 -16.45
C LYS A 156 3.24 10.69 -16.22
N ASP A 157 2.49 10.34 -15.19
CA ASP A 157 1.23 11.00 -14.79
C ASP A 157 1.46 12.22 -13.88
N LEU A 158 2.72 12.63 -13.69
CA LEU A 158 3.08 13.80 -12.88
C LEU A 158 2.78 15.14 -13.56
N GLN A 159 2.63 15.17 -14.89
CA GLN A 159 2.37 16.42 -15.61
C GLN A 159 0.87 16.70 -15.78
N ASP A 160 0.10 15.68 -16.14
CA ASP A 160 -1.32 15.81 -16.52
C ASP A 160 -2.29 15.30 -15.44
N HIS A 161 -1.83 14.42 -14.55
CA HIS A 161 -2.63 13.85 -13.45
C HIS A 161 -3.93 13.19 -13.94
N ARG A 162 -3.86 12.54 -15.11
CA ARG A 162 -4.98 11.86 -15.73
C ARG A 162 -5.37 10.58 -15.02
N GLU A 163 -4.40 9.81 -14.54
CA GLU A 163 -4.66 8.53 -13.89
C GLU A 163 -5.10 8.70 -12.45
N VAL A 164 -4.36 9.49 -11.69
CA VAL A 164 -4.66 9.77 -10.27
C VAL A 164 -4.38 11.24 -9.93
N PRO A 165 -5.03 11.81 -8.90
CA PRO A 165 -4.83 13.20 -8.51
C PRO A 165 -3.37 13.56 -8.19
N ALA A 166 -3.01 14.84 -8.29
CA ALA A 166 -1.68 15.35 -7.96
C ALA A 166 -1.23 14.97 -6.53
N LYS A 167 -2.17 15.02 -5.58
CA LYS A 167 -1.94 14.76 -4.15
C LYS A 167 -1.95 13.26 -3.80
N PHE A 168 -1.99 12.37 -4.79
CA PHE A 168 -2.04 10.92 -4.55
C PHE A 168 -0.83 10.45 -3.74
N ARG A 169 -1.11 9.69 -2.67
CA ARG A 169 -0.12 9.06 -1.80
C ARG A 169 -0.55 7.64 -1.48
N LEU A 170 0.44 6.83 -1.09
CA LEU A 170 0.25 5.46 -0.68
C LEU A 170 1.06 5.20 0.60
N PRO A 171 0.52 5.56 1.78
CA PRO A 171 1.14 5.18 3.03
C PRO A 171 0.85 3.71 3.35
N ALA A 172 1.86 3.05 3.91
CA ALA A 172 1.83 1.65 4.31
C ALA A 172 2.39 1.52 5.73
N LEU A 173 1.74 0.72 6.57
CA LEU A 173 2.13 0.55 7.97
C LEU A 173 2.68 -0.84 8.26
N PHE A 174 3.66 -0.86 9.15
CA PHE A 174 4.32 -2.04 9.71
C PHE A 174 4.36 -1.89 11.24
N PRO A 175 4.38 -2.99 12.01
CA PRO A 175 4.61 -2.91 13.44
C PRO A 175 6.05 -2.46 13.69
N HIS A 176 6.24 -1.68 14.75
CA HIS A 176 7.55 -1.55 15.36
C HIS A 176 7.79 -2.81 16.21
N ALA A 177 8.92 -3.50 15.98
CA ALA A 177 9.31 -4.74 16.67
C ALA A 177 10.22 -4.43 17.86
#